data_AF-A0A9E5P7T9-F1
#
_entry.id   AF-A0A9E5P7T9-F1
#
_cell.length_a   1.000
_cell.length_b   1.000
_cell.length_c   1.000
_cell.angle_alpha   90.00
_cell.angle_beta   90.00
_cell.angle_gamma   90.00
#
_symmetry.space_group_name_H-M   'P 1'
#
loop_
_entity.id
_entity.type
_entity.pdbx_description
1 polymer ?
#
loop_
_entity_poly.entity_id
_entity_poly.type
_entity_poly.pdbx_seq_one_letter_code
_entity_poly.pdbx_strand_id
1 'polypeptide(L)'
;MGQARRRKYDEQYRQEAVRFLEESGRPLREVAEELQVSEQSLSRWRKRYGTGTEAVLSPGEAAELRRLRRENEILRQERDFLKKATAYFANPSP
;
A
#
# COMPACT_ATOMS: atom_id res chain seq x y z
N MET A 1 21.88 22.86 15.07
CA MET A 1 20.44 22.61 14.78
C MET A 1 20.16 23.12 13.37
N GLY A 2 20.25 22.25 12.35
CA GLY A 2 20.01 22.66 10.96
C GLY A 2 18.51 22.87 10.71
N GLN A 3 18.12 24.08 10.33
CA GLN A 3 16.74 24.38 9.94
C GLN A 3 16.42 23.59 8.66
N ALA A 4 15.67 22.49 8.80
CA ALA A 4 15.17 21.74 7.65
C ALA A 4 14.32 22.68 6.79
N ARG A 5 14.78 22.94 5.56
CA ARG A 5 14.11 23.81 4.58
C ARG A 5 12.72 23.24 4.33
N ARG A 6 11.69 23.90 4.85
CA ARG A 6 10.29 23.47 4.71
C ARG A 6 9.94 23.46 3.22
N ARG A 7 9.83 22.27 2.62
CA ARG A 7 9.26 22.12 1.27
C ARG A 7 7.83 22.69 1.30
N LYS A 8 7.58 23.69 0.47
CA LYS A 8 6.24 24.25 0.27
C LYS A 8 5.58 23.45 -0.83
N TYR A 9 4.60 22.64 -0.46
CA TYR A 9 3.66 22.03 -1.39
C TYR A 9 2.53 23.02 -1.66
N ASP A 10 2.06 23.11 -2.90
CA ASP A 10 0.87 23.89 -3.20
C ASP A 10 -0.39 23.26 -2.58
N GLU A 11 -1.50 23.97 -2.67
CA GLU A 11 -2.77 23.54 -2.07
C GLU A 11 -3.36 22.33 -2.80
N GLN A 12 -3.27 22.30 -4.14
CA GLN A 12 -3.83 21.23 -4.97
C GLN A 12 -3.15 19.90 -4.69
N TYR A 13 -1.82 19.88 -4.63
CA TYR A 13 -1.02 18.71 -4.32
C TYR A 13 -1.39 18.12 -2.95
N ARG A 14 -1.64 18.97 -1.95
CA ARG A 14 -2.05 18.48 -0.62
C ARG A 14 -3.42 17.82 -0.65
N GLN A 15 -4.35 18.37 -1.41
CA GLN A 15 -5.70 17.81 -1.56
C GLN A 15 -5.64 16.49 -2.33
N GLU A 16 -4.88 16.42 -3.42
CA GLU A 16 -4.67 15.18 -4.17
C GLU A 16 -3.97 14.09 -3.35
N ALA A 17 -2.95 14.46 -2.57
CA ALA A 17 -2.27 13.52 -1.67
C ALA A 17 -3.22 12.93 -0.62
N VAL A 18 -4.15 13.74 -0.11
CA VAL A 18 -5.17 13.28 0.85
C VAL A 18 -6.22 12.42 0.16
N ARG A 19 -6.68 12.81 -1.03
CA ARG A 19 -7.62 12.00 -1.83
C ARG A 19 -7.02 10.62 -2.14
N PHE A 20 -5.76 10.60 -2.57
CA PHE A 20 -5.03 9.36 -2.82
C PHE A 20 -4.89 8.49 -1.56
N LEU A 21 -4.61 9.09 -0.41
CA LEU A 21 -4.59 8.36 0.87
C LEU A 21 -5.94 7.72 1.18
N GLU A 22 -7.05 8.48 1.06
CA GLU A 22 -8.41 7.99 1.37
C GLU A 22 -8.88 6.91 0.37
N GLU A 23 -8.61 7.09 -0.92
CA GLU A 23 -8.99 6.14 -1.99
C GLU A 23 -8.13 4.86 -1.99
N SER A 24 -6.86 4.95 -1.58
CA SER A 24 -5.93 3.82 -1.66
C SER A 24 -6.22 2.70 -0.64
N GLY A 25 -6.90 3.02 0.47
CA GLY A 25 -7.07 2.09 1.61
C GLY A 25 -5.76 1.66 2.27
N ARG A 26 -4.63 2.31 1.94
CA ARG A 26 -3.28 1.94 2.41
C ARG A 26 -2.89 2.70 3.66
N PRO A 27 -1.98 2.14 4.49
CA PRO A 27 -1.45 2.83 5.64
C PRO A 27 -0.80 4.17 5.27
N LEU A 28 -1.03 5.18 6.11
CA LEU A 28 -0.48 6.54 5.93
C LEU A 28 1.03 6.55 5.65
N ARG A 29 1.78 5.67 6.32
CA ARG A 29 3.22 5.52 6.12
C ARG A 29 3.59 5.11 4.69
N GLU A 30 2.92 4.09 4.16
CA GLU A 30 3.20 3.60 2.79
C GLU A 30 2.91 4.69 1.76
N VAL A 31 1.80 5.42 1.95
CA VAL A 31 1.42 6.52 1.06
C VAL A 31 2.40 7.71 1.17
N ALA A 32 2.87 8.02 2.39
CA ALA A 32 3.85 9.08 2.59
C ALA A 32 5.21 8.76 1.94
N GLU A 33 5.67 7.51 2.07
CA GLU A 33 6.90 7.02 1.42
C GLU A 33 6.78 7.12 -0.12
N GLU A 34 5.65 6.72 -0.69
CA GLU A 34 5.39 6.79 -2.13
C GLU A 34 5.33 8.22 -2.68
N LEU A 35 4.66 9.12 -1.96
CA LEU A 35 4.58 10.53 -2.33
C LEU A 35 5.86 11.32 -1.99
N GLN A 36 6.85 10.69 -1.35
CA GLN A 36 8.08 11.31 -0.85
C GLN A 36 7.83 12.51 0.07
N VAL A 37 6.76 12.44 0.86
CA VAL A 37 6.39 13.45 1.86
C VAL A 37 6.55 12.87 3.26
N SER A 38 6.68 13.74 4.27
CA SER A 38 6.71 13.24 5.65
C SER A 38 5.32 12.82 6.10
N GLU A 39 5.24 11.72 6.85
CA GLU A 39 4.00 11.22 7.47
C GLU A 39 3.29 12.32 8.28
N GLN A 40 4.05 13.17 8.98
CA GLN A 40 3.50 14.30 9.72
C GLN A 40 2.83 15.34 8.80
N SER A 41 3.38 15.60 7.61
CA SER A 41 2.78 16.55 6.67
C SER A 41 1.47 15.98 6.11
N LEU A 42 1.51 14.72 5.67
CA LEU A 42 0.34 14.04 5.14
C LEU A 42 -0.78 13.90 6.20
N SER A 43 -0.43 13.60 7.45
CA SER A 43 -1.38 13.57 8.58
C SER A 43 -2.03 14.93 8.82
N ARG A 44 -1.25 16.03 8.76
CA ARG A 44 -1.79 17.40 8.89
C ARG A 44 -2.70 17.77 7.72
N TRP A 45 -2.37 17.37 6.50
CA TRP A 45 -3.20 17.60 5.33
C TRP A 45 -4.50 16.80 5.42
N ARG A 46 -4.43 15.53 5.82
CA ARG A 46 -5.62 14.69 6.05
C ARG A 46 -6.58 15.33 7.05
N LYS A 47 -6.06 15.87 8.15
CA LYS A 47 -6.90 16.59 9.14
C LYS A 47 -7.55 17.86 8.58
N ARG A 48 -6.95 18.49 7.57
CA ARG A 48 -7.39 19.78 7.03
C ARG A 48 -8.29 19.66 5.81
N TYR A 49 -8.03 18.67 4.96
CA TYR A 49 -8.67 18.49 3.65
C TYR A 49 -9.35 17.14 3.49
N GLY A 50 -9.16 16.23 4.45
CA GLY A 50 -9.78 14.92 4.41
C GLY A 50 -11.28 15.00 4.62
N THR A 51 -11.98 14.01 4.09
CA THR A 51 -13.44 13.93 4.17
C THR A 51 -13.93 13.29 5.47
N GLY A 52 -13.00 12.89 6.35
CA GLY A 52 -13.31 12.18 7.59
C GLY A 52 -13.54 10.68 7.36
N THR A 53 -13.37 10.18 6.14
CA THR A 53 -13.23 8.74 5.89
C THR A 53 -11.89 8.28 6.45
N GLU A 54 -11.92 7.81 7.69
CA GLU A 54 -10.82 7.02 8.20
C GLU A 54 -10.75 5.72 7.40
N ALA A 55 -9.95 5.70 6.31
CA ALA A 55 -9.31 4.48 5.83
C ALA A 55 -8.28 4.00 6.88
N VAL A 56 -8.75 3.82 8.10
CA VAL A 56 -8.07 3.06 9.14
C VAL A 56 -8.67 1.68 8.96
N LEU A 57 -7.92 0.77 8.33
CA LEU A 57 -8.29 -0.64 8.36
C LEU A 57 -8.48 -0.99 9.83
N SER A 58 -9.71 -1.36 10.19
CA SER A 58 -9.99 -1.88 11.51
C SER A 58 -9.03 -3.05 11.81
N PRO A 59 -8.73 -3.36 13.08
CA PRO A 59 -7.87 -4.48 13.42
C PRO A 59 -8.27 -5.80 12.72
N GLY A 60 -9.58 -5.99 12.47
CA GLY A 60 -10.13 -7.10 11.69
C GLY A 60 -9.76 -7.04 10.21
N GLU A 61 -9.94 -5.90 9.55
CA GLU A 61 -9.56 -5.72 8.14
C GLU A 61 -8.04 -5.84 7.93
N ALA A 62 -7.23 -5.36 8.89
CA ALA A 62 -5.79 -5.51 8.84
C ALA A 62 -5.36 -6.99 9.04
N ALA A 63 -6.06 -7.74 9.89
CA ALA A 63 -5.83 -9.17 10.06
C ALA A 63 -6.23 -9.96 8.81
N GLU A 64 -7.36 -9.62 8.21
CA GLU A 64 -7.84 -10.25 6.97
C GLU A 64 -6.90 -9.94 5.81
N LEU A 65 -6.41 -8.71 5.68
CA LEU A 65 -5.41 -8.37 4.67
C LEU A 65 -4.12 -9.19 4.81
N ARG A 66 -3.64 -9.39 6.06
CA ARG A 66 -2.48 -10.26 6.30
C ARG A 66 -2.76 -11.71 5.94
N ARG A 67 -3.94 -12.22 6.28
CA ARG A 67 -4.38 -13.57 5.93
C ARG A 67 -4.44 -13.74 4.41
N LEU A 68 -5.13 -12.84 3.71
CA LEU A 68 -5.27 -12.87 2.26
C LEU A 68 -3.91 -12.77 1.53
N ARG A 69 -2.98 -11.95 2.03
CA ARG A 69 -1.61 -11.88 1.48
C ARG A 69 -0.89 -13.22 1.61
N ARG A 70 -1.01 -13.89 2.76
CA ARG A 70 -0.41 -15.21 3.00
C ARG A 70 -1.05 -16.29 2.13
N GLU A 71 -2.37 -16.30 2.01
CA GLU A 71 -3.09 -17.24 1.14
C GLU A 71 -2.69 -17.02 -0.33
N ASN A 72 -2.55 -15.77 -0.79
CA ASN A 72 -2.11 -15.48 -2.14
C ASN A 72 -0.69 -15.98 -2.42
N GLU A 73 0.21 -15.85 -1.45
CA GLU A 73 1.57 -16.35 -1.55
C GLU A 73 1.60 -17.89 -1.67
N ILE A 74 0.83 -18.60 -0.84
CA ILE A 74 0.70 -20.06 -0.91
C ILE A 74 0.15 -20.48 -2.28
N LEU A 75 -0.95 -19.87 -2.73
CA LEU A 75 -1.55 -20.18 -4.02
C LEU A 75 -0.59 -19.94 -5.19
N ARG A 76 0.25 -18.90 -5.12
CA ARG A 76 1.30 -18.66 -6.12
C ARG A 76 2.34 -19.78 -6.11
N GLN A 77 2.78 -20.21 -4.94
CA GLN A 77 3.73 -21.32 -4.80
C GLN A 77 3.15 -22.63 -5.35
N GLU A 78 1.90 -22.97 -5.03
CA GLU A 78 1.21 -24.15 -5.55
C GLU A 78 1.08 -24.11 -7.06
N ARG A 79 0.62 -22.97 -7.61
CA ARG A 79 0.55 -22.76 -9.06
C ARG A 79 1.90 -22.97 -9.72
N ASP A 80 2.97 -22.43 -9.14
CA ASP A 80 4.31 -22.52 -9.72
C ASP A 80 4.89 -23.94 -9.60
N PHE A 81 4.58 -24.66 -8.54
CA PHE A 81 4.89 -26.08 -8.40
C PHE A 81 4.17 -26.91 -9.47
N LEU A 82 2.86 -26.72 -9.64
CA LEU A 82 2.08 -27.42 -10.66
C LEU A 82 2.57 -27.12 -12.08
N LYS A 83 2.92 -25.87 -12.37
CA LYS A 83 3.54 -25.50 -13.66
C LYS A 83 4.87 -26.21 -13.90
N LYS A 84 5.72 -26.36 -12.88
CA LYS A 84 6.97 -27.11 -12.99
C LYS A 84 6.72 -28.60 -13.20
N ALA A 85 5.74 -29.17 -12.49
CA ALA A 85 5.36 -30.57 -12.64
C ALA A 85 4.81 -30.84 -14.06
N THR A 86 3.90 -30.00 -14.56
CA THR A 86 3.37 -30.17 -15.92
C THR A 86 4.47 -30.00 -16.96
N ALA A 87 5.42 -29.07 -16.79
CA ALA A 87 6.57 -28.95 -17.68
C ALA A 87 7.46 -30.20 -17.66
N TYR A 88 7.64 -30.83 -16.50
CA TYR A 88 8.37 -32.09 -16.36
C TYR A 88 7.66 -33.25 -17.07
N PHE A 89 6.34 -33.37 -16.91
CA PHE A 89 5.56 -34.45 -17.53
C PHE A 89 5.21 -34.23 -19.01
N ALA A 90 5.20 -32.98 -19.48
CA ALA A 90 4.95 -32.63 -20.88
C ALA A 90 6.18 -32.81 -21.79
N ASN A 91 7.35 -33.09 -21.21
CA ASN A 91 8.55 -33.46 -21.96
C ASN A 91 8.87 -34.94 -21.68
N PRO A 92 8.21 -35.89 -22.37
CA PRO A 92 8.68 -37.27 -22.35
C PRO A 92 10.04 -37.28 -23.04
N SER A 93 11.13 -37.41 -22.26
CA SER A 93 12.44 -37.73 -22.84
C SER A 93 12.30 -39.02 -23.67
N PRO A 94 12.96 -39.11 -24.85
CA PRO A 94 12.97 -40.33 -25.67
C PRO A 94 13.63 -41.52 -24.96
#